data_AF-A0A7Y7QCL0-F1
#
_entry.id   AF-A0A7Y7QCL0-F1
#
_cell.length_a   1.000
_cell.length_b   1.000
_cell.length_c   1.000
_cell.angle_alpha   90.00
_cell.angle_beta   90.00
_cell.angle_gamma   90.00
#
_symmetry.space_group_name_H-M   'P 1'
#
loop_
_entity.id
_entity.type
_entity.pdbx_description
1 polymer ?
#
loop_
_entity_poly.entity_id
_entity_poly.type
_entity_poly.pdbx_seq_one_letter_code
_entity_poly.pdbx_strand_id
1 'polypeptide(L)'
;MSHTIRFRDSLVSGTINGIINGAIAWHTFGNQESVPISLNSISNTANTVWGEAISLTFGLGIILSLITAMILKRSLQKSANPQLSSTLPPLFPTITVIALNTAASLFGWFVVLAILWTRFFGEVYVSPLFASMLVGIFAILITALVEVKTKKAILK
;
A
#
# COMPACT_ATOMS: atom_id res chain seq x y z
N MET A 1 2.46 28.78 -2.24
CA MET A 1 3.58 28.01 -1.63
C MET A 1 3.42 26.57 -2.09
N SER A 2 4.26 26.09 -3.02
CA SER A 2 4.15 24.71 -3.54
C SER A 2 4.61 23.74 -2.46
N HIS A 3 3.67 23.07 -1.79
CA HIS A 3 4.00 21.93 -0.94
C HIS A 3 4.40 20.76 -1.85
N THR A 4 5.69 20.67 -2.21
CA THR A 4 6.23 19.49 -2.87
C THR A 4 6.06 18.28 -1.95
N ILE A 5 5.09 17.41 -2.27
CA ILE A 5 4.90 16.13 -1.59
C ILE A 5 6.08 15.24 -1.96
N ARG A 6 6.98 14.98 -1.02
CA ARG A 6 8.17 14.15 -1.26
C ARG A 6 7.91 12.73 -0.79
N PHE A 7 8.30 11.75 -1.61
CA PHE A 7 8.25 10.33 -1.26
C PHE A 7 8.99 10.03 0.05
N ARG A 8 10.06 10.79 0.34
CA ARG A 8 10.86 10.69 1.57
C ARG A 8 10.04 10.92 2.84
N ASP A 9 9.00 11.76 2.78
CA ASP A 9 8.17 12.07 3.94
C ASP A 9 7.29 10.87 4.35
N SER A 10 7.06 9.95 3.41
CA SER A 10 6.30 8.72 3.60
C SER A 10 7.19 7.51 3.94
N LEU A 11 8.51 7.67 4.06
CA LEU A 11 9.41 6.56 4.38
C LEU A 11 9.32 6.13 5.84
N VAL A 12 9.00 7.03 6.77
CA VAL A 12 8.86 6.68 8.19
C VAL A 12 7.62 5.82 8.40
N SER A 13 6.46 6.28 7.93
CA SER A 13 5.21 5.53 7.97
C SER A 13 5.32 4.24 7.15
N GLY A 14 5.95 4.32 5.97
CA GLY A 14 6.24 3.17 5.12
C GLY A 14 7.06 2.11 5.83
N THR A 15 8.17 2.48 6.47
CA THR A 15 9.04 1.55 7.21
C THR A 15 8.31 0.86 8.35
N ILE A 16 7.55 1.62 9.16
CA ILE A 16 6.76 1.04 10.26
C ILE A 16 5.77 0.03 9.71
N ASN A 17 5.05 0.39 8.65
CA ASN A 17 4.09 -0.50 8.02
C ASN A 17 4.76 -1.72 7.38
N GLY A 18 5.95 -1.54 6.81
CA GLY A 18 6.78 -2.62 6.26
C GLY A 18 7.17 -3.66 7.31
N ILE A 19 7.62 -3.21 8.47
CA ILE A 19 7.99 -4.10 9.59
C ILE A 19 6.77 -4.89 10.06
N ILE A 20 5.62 -4.22 10.25
CA ILE A 20 4.38 -4.87 10.71
C ILE A 20 3.93 -5.94 9.70
N ASN A 21 3.84 -5.59 8.42
CA ASN A 21 3.37 -6.54 7.39
C ASN A 21 4.39 -7.66 7.13
N GLY A 22 5.68 -7.39 7.24
CA GLY A 22 6.71 -8.42 7.17
C GLY A 22 6.62 -9.41 8.33
N ALA A 23 6.33 -8.94 9.55
CA ALA A 23 6.11 -9.80 10.71
C ALA A 23 4.82 -10.64 10.59
N ILE A 24 3.74 -10.06 10.06
CA ILE A 24 2.50 -10.79 9.74
C ILE A 24 2.79 -11.87 8.70
N ALA A 25 3.50 -11.52 7.62
CA ALA A 25 3.90 -12.48 6.58
C ALA A 25 4.78 -13.61 7.15
N TRP A 26 5.69 -13.31 8.07
CA TRP A 26 6.48 -14.33 8.76
C TRP A 26 5.60 -15.30 9.54
N HIS A 27 4.56 -14.80 10.22
CA HIS A 27 3.60 -15.68 10.89
C HIS A 27 2.83 -16.56 9.90
N THR A 28 2.47 -16.01 8.73
CA THR A 28 1.79 -16.75 7.65
C THR A 28 2.68 -17.82 7.00
N PHE A 29 3.97 -17.54 6.83
CA PHE A 29 4.90 -18.35 6.05
C PHE A 29 5.84 -19.22 6.88
N GLY A 30 6.06 -18.90 8.15
CA GLY A 30 7.17 -19.45 8.95
C GLY A 30 7.16 -20.96 9.17
N ASN A 31 6.01 -21.62 8.97
CA ASN A 31 5.86 -23.07 9.08
C ASN A 31 5.92 -23.80 7.72
N GLN A 32 6.19 -23.08 6.62
CA GLN A 32 6.28 -23.65 5.27
C GLN A 32 7.74 -23.96 4.92
N GLU A 33 8.00 -25.05 4.19
CA GLU A 33 9.36 -25.35 3.72
C GLU A 33 9.81 -24.38 2.62
N SER A 34 8.87 -23.98 1.77
CA SER A 34 9.06 -22.98 0.74
C SER A 34 7.75 -22.22 0.50
N VAL A 35 7.88 -20.96 0.09
CA VAL A 35 6.76 -20.07 -0.17
C VAL A 35 6.75 -19.71 -1.65
N PRO A 36 5.62 -19.87 -2.35
CA PRO A 36 5.49 -19.42 -3.72
C PRO A 36 5.45 -17.89 -3.77
N ILE A 37 6.31 -17.29 -4.60
CA ILE A 37 6.13 -15.91 -5.06
C ILE A 37 4.96 -15.87 -6.04
N SER A 38 4.95 -16.78 -7.01
CA SER A 38 3.98 -16.90 -8.10
C SER A 38 3.62 -18.37 -8.34
N LEU A 39 2.39 -18.61 -8.79
CA LEU A 39 1.88 -19.93 -9.19
C LEU A 39 1.24 -19.82 -10.58
N ASN A 40 1.29 -20.89 -11.37
CA ASN A 40 0.67 -20.91 -12.71
C ASN A 40 -0.85 -21.11 -12.66
N SER A 41 -1.43 -21.33 -11.48
CA SER A 41 -2.87 -21.36 -11.28
C SER A 41 -3.32 -20.27 -10.31
N ILE A 42 -4.49 -19.70 -10.58
CA ILE A 42 -5.25 -18.91 -9.60
C ILE A 42 -5.85 -19.94 -8.63
N SER A 43 -5.04 -20.49 -7.73
CA SER A 43 -5.50 -21.38 -6.67
C SER A 43 -5.65 -20.60 -5.37
N ASN A 44 -6.76 -20.82 -4.66
CA ASN A 44 -7.00 -20.30 -3.31
C ASN A 44 -6.34 -21.16 -2.21
N THR A 45 -5.58 -22.19 -2.58
CA THR A 45 -5.04 -23.15 -1.60
C THR A 45 -3.67 -22.75 -1.03
N ALA A 46 -2.97 -21.78 -1.63
CA ALA A 46 -1.63 -21.39 -1.21
C ALA A 46 -1.48 -19.87 -1.12
N ASN A 47 -0.97 -19.39 0.02
CA ASN A 47 -0.62 -17.99 0.20
C ASN A 47 0.67 -17.69 -0.59
N THR A 48 0.59 -16.76 -1.53
CA THR A 48 1.72 -16.33 -2.36
C THR A 48 2.20 -14.94 -1.96
N VAL A 49 3.46 -14.62 -2.23
CA VAL A 49 3.98 -13.26 -1.98
C VAL A 49 3.19 -12.21 -2.77
N TRP A 50 2.87 -12.50 -4.04
CA TRP A 50 2.02 -11.62 -4.84
C TRP A 50 0.59 -11.50 -4.28
N GLY A 51 0.01 -12.60 -3.80
CA GLY A 51 -1.33 -12.62 -3.20
C GLY A 51 -1.42 -11.74 -1.94
N GLU A 52 -0.41 -11.82 -1.07
CA GLU A 52 -0.30 -10.95 0.10
C GLU A 52 -0.15 -9.47 -0.32
N ALA A 53 0.77 -9.16 -1.24
CA ALA A 53 0.97 -7.79 -1.73
C ALA A 53 -0.31 -7.20 -2.35
N ILE A 54 -1.02 -7.97 -3.16
CA ILE A 54 -2.30 -7.58 -3.78
C ILE A 54 -3.36 -7.33 -2.69
N SER A 55 -3.50 -8.22 -1.72
CA SER A 55 -4.46 -8.06 -0.62
C SER A 55 -4.18 -6.79 0.20
N LEU A 56 -2.91 -6.49 0.44
CA LEU A 56 -2.47 -5.27 1.12
C LEU A 56 -2.84 -4.00 0.33
N THR A 57 -2.70 -4.00 -1.01
CA THR A 57 -3.07 -2.82 -1.80
C THR A 57 -4.53 -2.43 -1.64
N PHE A 58 -5.44 -3.40 -1.53
CA PHE A 58 -6.87 -3.13 -1.43
C PHE A 58 -7.29 -2.83 0.03
N GLY A 59 -7.00 -3.75 0.96
CA GLY A 59 -7.41 -3.60 2.35
C GLY A 59 -6.72 -2.42 3.03
N LEU A 60 -5.38 -2.39 2.95
CA LEU A 60 -4.58 -1.37 3.63
C LEU A 60 -4.57 -0.05 2.86
N GLY A 61 -4.66 -0.08 1.53
CA GLY A 61 -4.64 1.14 0.71
C GLY A 61 -5.80 2.09 1.00
N ILE A 62 -7.01 1.56 1.24
CA ILE A 62 -8.17 2.37 1.62
C ILE A 62 -7.95 3.01 2.99
N ILE A 63 -7.57 2.19 3.98
CA ILE A 63 -7.35 2.65 5.36
C ILE A 63 -6.24 3.71 5.41
N LEU A 64 -5.11 3.47 4.76
CA LEU A 64 -3.99 4.40 4.70
C LEU A 64 -4.38 5.70 4.00
N SER A 65 -5.16 5.64 2.93
CA SER A 65 -5.63 6.84 2.24
C SER A 65 -6.52 7.69 3.15
N LEU A 66 -7.46 7.07 3.87
CA LEU A 66 -8.33 7.76 4.83
C LEU A 66 -7.52 8.38 5.97
N ILE A 67 -6.61 7.63 6.58
CA ILE A 67 -5.73 8.12 7.66
C ILE A 67 -4.88 9.28 7.17
N THR A 68 -4.30 9.16 5.97
CA THR A 68 -3.48 10.22 5.35
C THR A 68 -4.28 11.50 5.19
N ALA A 69 -5.51 11.40 4.71
CA ALA A 69 -6.39 12.55 4.53
C ALA A 69 -6.72 13.23 5.87
N MET A 70 -6.99 12.45 6.92
CA MET A 70 -7.25 12.98 8.27
C MET A 70 -6.01 13.65 8.87
N ILE A 71 -4.83 13.05 8.73
CA ILE A 71 -3.56 13.65 9.19
C ILE A 71 -3.28 14.96 8.46
N LEU A 72 -3.46 14.98 7.13
CA LEU A 72 -3.29 16.18 6.32
C LEU A 72 -4.24 17.29 6.78
N LYS A 73 -5.53 16.98 6.96
CA LYS A 73 -6.52 17.93 7.46
C LYS A 73 -6.15 18.51 8.81
N ARG A 74 -5.76 17.64 9.76
CA ARG A 74 -5.37 18.06 11.10
C ARG A 74 -4.09 18.89 11.11
N SER A 75 -3.13 18.56 10.25
CA SER A 75 -1.88 19.31 10.09
C SER A 75 -2.14 20.72 9.55
N LEU A 76 -3.01 20.86 8.55
CA LEU A 76 -3.39 22.15 7.97
C LEU A 76 -4.21 23.01 8.94
N GLN A 77 -5.12 22.42 9.71
CA GLN A 77 -5.86 23.13 10.77
C GLN A 77 -4.95 23.72 11.86
N LYS A 78 -3.83 23.05 12.17
CA LYS A 78 -2.85 23.50 13.15
C LYS A 78 -1.78 24.44 12.57
N SER A 79 -1.72 24.57 11.25
CA SER A 79 -0.73 25.42 10.58
C SER A 79 -1.12 26.90 10.65
N ALA A 80 -0.16 27.79 10.42
CA ALA A 80 -0.34 29.24 10.46
C ALA A 80 -1.36 29.79 9.43
N ASN A 81 -1.94 28.94 8.58
CA ASN A 81 -2.90 29.33 7.55
C ASN A 81 -4.18 28.48 7.60
N PRO A 82 -5.02 28.66 8.65
CA PRO A 82 -6.23 27.84 8.86
C PRO A 82 -7.28 27.98 7.74
N GLN A 83 -7.21 29.02 6.90
CA GLN A 83 -8.06 29.19 5.72
C GLN A 83 -7.82 28.11 4.64
N LEU A 84 -6.65 27.45 4.65
CA LEU A 84 -6.39 26.29 3.78
C LEU A 84 -7.11 25.02 4.26
N SER A 85 -7.58 25.00 5.51
CA SER A 85 -8.28 23.85 6.06
C SER A 85 -9.78 23.83 5.70
N SER A 86 -10.37 24.99 5.42
CA SER A 86 -11.77 25.11 4.98
C SER A 86 -11.95 24.81 3.48
N THR A 87 -10.87 24.77 2.71
CA THR A 87 -10.86 24.37 1.30
C THR A 87 -10.66 22.87 1.09
N LEU A 88 -10.39 22.12 2.16
CA LEU A 88 -10.25 20.66 2.08
C LEU A 88 -11.60 19.99 1.78
N PRO A 89 -11.61 18.98 0.91
CA PRO A 89 -12.82 18.24 0.60
C PRO A 89 -13.39 17.53 1.83
N PRO A 90 -14.72 17.33 1.89
CA PRO A 90 -15.36 16.60 2.97
C PRO A 90 -14.90 15.13 2.99
N LEU A 91 -14.93 14.52 4.18
CA LEU A 91 -14.51 13.12 4.37
C LEU A 91 -15.36 12.18 3.51
N PHE A 92 -16.67 12.43 3.46
CA PHE A 92 -17.61 11.76 2.58
C PHE A 92 -18.35 12.80 1.72
N PRO A 93 -18.57 12.55 0.42
CA PRO A 93 -18.13 11.36 -0.33
C PRO A 93 -16.70 11.49 -0.89
N THR A 94 -16.13 12.70 -0.93
CA THR A 94 -14.97 12.99 -1.76
C THR A 94 -13.71 12.23 -1.35
N ILE A 95 -13.29 12.31 -0.08
CA ILE A 95 -12.09 11.60 0.38
C ILE A 95 -12.28 10.08 0.33
N THR A 96 -13.47 9.58 0.64
CA THR A 96 -13.79 8.14 0.50
C THR A 96 -13.63 7.65 -0.94
N VAL A 97 -14.12 8.41 -1.92
CA VAL A 97 -13.95 8.08 -3.35
C VAL A 97 -12.48 8.15 -3.77
N ILE A 98 -11.73 9.14 -3.30
CA ILE A 98 -10.27 9.22 -3.53
C ILE A 98 -9.56 7.99 -2.98
N ALA A 99 -9.91 7.56 -1.76
CA ALA A 99 -9.33 6.38 -1.13
C ALA A 99 -9.63 5.11 -1.92
N LEU A 100 -10.89 4.92 -2.32
CA LEU A 100 -11.31 3.77 -3.11
C LEU A 100 -10.60 3.74 -4.48
N ASN A 101 -10.55 4.87 -5.18
CA ASN A 101 -9.88 4.97 -6.48
C ASN A 101 -8.37 4.75 -6.38
N THR A 102 -7.74 5.24 -5.30
CA THR A 102 -6.30 5.04 -5.06
C THR A 102 -6.00 3.57 -4.80
N ALA A 103 -6.78 2.92 -3.95
CA ALA A 103 -6.65 1.51 -3.65
C ALA A 103 -6.92 0.63 -4.87
N ALA A 104 -8.04 0.85 -5.57
CA ALA A 104 -8.40 0.10 -6.78
C ALA A 104 -7.35 0.26 -7.90
N SER A 105 -6.80 1.47 -8.06
CA SER A 105 -5.72 1.72 -9.03
C SER A 105 -4.45 0.95 -8.69
N LEU A 106 -4.00 0.97 -7.43
CA LEU A 106 -2.80 0.24 -7.02
C LEU A 106 -3.01 -1.27 -7.07
N PHE A 107 -4.17 -1.75 -6.65
CA PHE A 107 -4.59 -3.15 -6.79
C PHE A 107 -4.49 -3.60 -8.24
N GLY A 108 -5.08 -2.87 -9.18
CA GLY A 108 -5.02 -3.21 -10.61
C GLY A 108 -3.58 -3.27 -11.12
N TRP A 109 -2.72 -2.32 -10.75
CA TRP A 109 -1.30 -2.34 -11.14
C TRP A 109 -0.55 -3.53 -10.56
N PHE A 110 -0.76 -3.88 -9.29
CA PHE A 110 -0.09 -5.04 -8.68
C PHE A 110 -0.58 -6.36 -9.26
N VAL A 111 -1.86 -6.48 -9.58
CA VAL A 111 -2.41 -7.65 -10.30
C VAL A 111 -1.73 -7.81 -11.67
N VAL A 112 -1.63 -6.72 -12.45
CA VAL A 112 -0.94 -6.75 -13.75
C VAL A 112 0.52 -7.15 -13.58
N LEU A 113 1.23 -6.59 -12.60
CA LEU A 113 2.63 -6.96 -12.33
C LEU A 113 2.78 -8.42 -11.93
N ALA A 114 1.89 -8.95 -11.09
CA ALA A 114 1.88 -10.36 -10.71
C ALA A 114 1.65 -11.26 -11.92
N ILE A 115 0.68 -10.94 -12.78
CA ILE A 115 0.41 -11.70 -14.02
C ILE A 115 1.62 -11.67 -14.95
N LEU A 116 2.23 -10.50 -15.16
CA LEU A 116 3.43 -10.37 -16.00
C LEU A 116 4.60 -11.15 -15.40
N TRP A 117 4.80 -11.07 -14.09
CA TRP A 117 5.83 -11.84 -13.38
C TRP A 117 5.64 -13.33 -13.62
N THR A 118 4.46 -13.88 -13.32
CA THR A 118 4.16 -15.30 -13.53
C THR A 118 4.34 -15.69 -14.99
N ARG A 119 3.99 -14.83 -15.94
CA ARG A 119 4.18 -15.10 -17.37
C ARG A 119 5.65 -15.23 -17.77
N PHE A 120 6.54 -14.42 -17.20
CA PHE A 120 7.96 -14.41 -17.57
C PHE A 120 8.82 -15.38 -16.75
N PHE A 121 8.48 -15.58 -15.48
CA PHE A 121 9.29 -16.36 -14.53
C PHE A 121 8.64 -17.68 -14.10
N GLY A 122 7.36 -17.90 -14.43
CA GLY A 122 6.63 -19.11 -14.04
C GLY A 122 6.39 -19.18 -12.53
N GLU A 123 6.49 -20.40 -11.99
CA GLU A 123 6.38 -20.67 -10.55
C GLU A 123 7.73 -20.46 -9.90
N VAL A 124 7.79 -19.49 -8.99
CA VAL A 124 9.01 -19.15 -8.27
C VAL A 124 8.76 -19.41 -6.80
N TYR A 125 9.64 -20.20 -6.18
CA TYR A 125 9.60 -20.50 -4.75
C TYR A 125 10.81 -19.90 -4.05
N VAL A 126 10.60 -19.43 -2.83
CA VAL A 126 11.64 -18.84 -1.98
C VAL A 126 11.49 -19.30 -0.54
N SER A 127 12.50 -19.03 0.28
CA SER A 127 12.40 -19.33 1.71
C SER A 127 11.34 -18.45 2.38
N PRO A 128 10.72 -18.92 3.48
CA PRO A 128 9.76 -18.14 4.26
C PRO A 128 10.27 -16.77 4.70
N LEU A 129 11.56 -16.71 5.06
CA LEU A 129 12.21 -15.48 5.47
C LEU A 129 12.25 -14.47 4.31
N PHE A 130 12.66 -14.92 3.13
CA PHE A 130 12.74 -14.06 1.95
C PHE A 130 11.36 -13.62 1.48
N ALA A 131 10.37 -14.51 1.49
CA ALA A 131 8.97 -14.15 1.20
C ALA A 131 8.44 -13.06 2.14
N SER A 132 8.71 -13.19 3.44
CA SER A 132 8.27 -12.22 4.45
C SER A 132 8.94 -10.85 4.27
N MET A 133 10.23 -10.84 3.92
CA MET A 133 10.95 -9.61 3.58
C MET A 133 10.35 -8.93 2.34
N LEU A 134 10.01 -9.70 1.29
CA LEU A 134 9.38 -9.16 0.09
C LEU A 134 8.02 -8.52 0.40
N VAL A 135 7.17 -9.17 1.21
CA VAL A 135 5.89 -8.59 1.65
C VAL A 135 6.12 -7.28 2.41
N GLY A 136 7.10 -7.24 3.31
CA GLY A 136 7.48 -6.01 4.02
C GLY A 136 7.91 -4.88 3.07
N ILE A 137 8.73 -5.19 2.06
CA ILE A 137 9.16 -4.23 1.03
C ILE A 137 7.97 -3.71 0.23
N PHE A 138 7.06 -4.60 -0.19
CA PHE A 138 5.84 -4.19 -0.87
C PHE A 138 4.97 -3.29 0.00
N ALA A 139 4.83 -3.58 1.30
CA ALA A 139 4.09 -2.73 2.21
C ALA A 139 4.71 -1.32 2.33
N ILE A 140 6.04 -1.18 2.38
CA ILE A 140 6.71 0.13 2.35
C ILE A 140 6.35 0.88 1.06
N LEU A 141 6.50 0.23 -0.08
CA LEU A 141 6.23 0.81 -1.40
C LEU A 141 4.76 1.24 -1.53
N ILE A 142 3.82 0.36 -1.18
CA ILE A 142 2.38 0.62 -1.22
C ILE A 142 2.03 1.81 -0.35
N THR A 143 2.57 1.87 0.88
CA THR A 143 2.32 2.99 1.80
C THR A 143 2.72 4.32 1.18
N ALA A 144 3.94 4.39 0.66
CA ALA A 144 4.45 5.62 0.08
C ALA A 144 3.65 6.03 -1.18
N LEU A 145 3.27 5.07 -2.03
CA LEU A 145 2.43 5.33 -3.21
C LEU A 145 1.03 5.82 -2.82
N VAL A 146 0.38 5.19 -1.85
CA VAL A 146 -0.94 5.58 -1.34
C VAL A 146 -0.88 6.99 -0.77
N GLU A 147 0.10 7.28 0.09
CA GLU A 147 0.23 8.61 0.69
C GLU A 147 0.42 9.71 -0.35
N VAL A 148 1.35 9.50 -1.29
CA VAL A 148 1.66 10.47 -2.34
C VAL A 148 0.43 10.68 -3.25
N LYS A 149 -0.22 9.61 -3.71
CA LYS A 149 -1.43 9.71 -4.55
C LYS A 149 -2.56 10.43 -3.82
N THR A 150 -2.80 10.09 -2.56
CA THR A 150 -3.87 10.68 -1.75
C THR A 150 -3.64 12.17 -1.52
N LYS A 151 -2.44 12.56 -1.06
CA LYS A 151 -2.09 13.98 -0.84
C LYS A 151 -2.20 14.78 -2.13
N LYS A 152 -1.73 14.24 -3.26
CA LYS A 152 -1.86 14.88 -4.58
C LYS A 152 -3.32 15.02 -5.04
N ALA A 153 -4.17 14.03 -4.75
CA ALA A 153 -5.58 14.08 -5.10
C ALA A 153 -6.37 15.09 -4.26
N ILE A 154 -5.98 15.29 -3.00
CA ILE A 154 -6.64 16.23 -2.06
C ILE A 154 -6.18 17.68 -2.30
N LEU A 155 -4.91 17.90 -2.65
CA LEU A 155 -4.32 19.24 -2.82
C LEU A 155 -4.39 19.76 -4.27
N LYS A 156 -5.14 19.09 -5.15
CA LYS A 156 -5.48 19.59 -6.48
C LYS A 156 -6.51 20.71 -6.36
#